data_AF-A0A8J3HUM6-F1
#
_entry.id   AF-A0A8J3HUM6-F1
#
_cell.length_a   1.000
_cell.length_b   1.000
_cell.length_c   1.000
_cell.angle_alpha   90.00
_cell.angle_beta   90.00
_cell.angle_gamma   90.00
#
_symmetry.space_group_name_H-M   'P 1'
#
loop_
_entity.id
_entity.type
_entity.pdbx_description
1 polymer ?
#
loop_
_entity_poly.entity_id
_entity_poly.type
_entity_poly.pdbx_seq_one_letter_code
_entity_poly.pdbx_strand_id
1 'polypeptide(L)'
;MAESGDRPVSGNESRPKRPLSLGAGAVVVYDNKVLLVRNLHGVTRGKYLLPSGRVKAGELPDVTAVRETFEETHLRIEIEGLLGVRLWVMDDGEHNYFFMFKAHPISPISELYPDPQEVDDARFFSRADMEALNPEETWSGALAIAYKGLDQEALVWPNHAHLSNSSGVEGDDHWRIWL
;
A
#
# COMPACT_ATOMS: atom_id res chain seq x y z
N MET A 1 32.01 -51.24 -7.28
CA MET A 1 30.54 -51.37 -7.29
C MET A 1 30.07 -51.31 -5.85
N ALA A 2 29.22 -50.31 -5.54
CA ALA A 2 28.37 -50.10 -4.35
C ALA A 2 29.04 -50.19 -2.94
N GLU A 3 28.73 -49.41 -1.90
CA GLU A 3 27.52 -48.72 -1.41
C GLU A 3 27.92 -47.49 -0.57
N SER A 4 27.36 -46.31 -0.85
CA SER A 4 26.43 -45.52 0.00
C SER A 4 26.65 -45.54 1.53
N GLY A 5 26.97 -44.38 2.08
CA GLY A 5 26.84 -44.03 3.49
C GLY A 5 26.31 -42.61 3.61
N ASP A 6 25.01 -42.52 3.89
CA ASP A 6 24.17 -41.35 4.06
C ASP A 6 24.71 -40.35 5.11
N ARG A 7 24.52 -39.05 4.87
CA ARG A 7 24.53 -38.04 5.93
C ARG A 7 23.22 -37.26 5.84
N PRO A 8 22.32 -37.39 6.82
CA PRO A 8 21.13 -36.56 6.86
C PRO A 8 21.58 -35.15 7.25
N VAL A 9 21.37 -34.18 6.36
CA VAL A 9 21.36 -32.78 6.79
C VAL A 9 19.93 -32.44 7.15
N SER A 10 19.49 -32.91 8.31
CA SER A 10 18.31 -32.38 8.99
C SER A 10 18.73 -31.11 9.71
N GLY A 11 18.54 -29.97 9.05
CA GLY A 11 18.67 -28.65 9.65
C GLY A 11 17.57 -27.77 9.07
N ASN A 12 16.40 -27.77 9.70
CA ASN A 12 15.46 -26.67 9.58
C ASN A 12 16.07 -25.46 10.31
N GLU A 13 17.19 -24.94 9.79
CA GLU A 13 17.67 -23.63 10.18
C GLU A 13 16.73 -22.63 9.55
N SER A 14 15.77 -22.13 10.33
CA SER A 14 14.95 -21.00 9.91
C SER A 14 15.91 -19.89 9.50
N ARG A 15 16.03 -19.64 8.19
CA ARG A 15 16.82 -18.51 7.68
C ARG A 15 16.45 -17.30 8.52
N PRO A 16 17.43 -16.55 9.07
CA PRO A 16 17.12 -15.38 9.87
C PRO A 16 16.17 -14.51 9.06
N LYS A 17 14.97 -14.27 9.61
CA LYS A 17 14.00 -13.38 8.97
C LYS A 17 14.72 -12.05 8.84
N ARG A 18 14.99 -11.63 7.59
CA ARG A 18 15.44 -10.26 7.35
C ARG A 18 14.37 -9.35 7.97
N PRO A 19 14.74 -8.32 8.74
CA PRO A 19 13.76 -7.40 9.26
C PRO A 19 13.17 -6.67 8.05
N LEU A 20 11.98 -7.12 7.63
CA LEU A 20 11.29 -6.73 6.42
C LEU A 20 9.82 -6.57 6.75
N SER A 21 9.27 -5.39 6.50
CA SER A 21 7.84 -5.15 6.47
C SER A 21 7.39 -4.76 5.07
N LEU A 22 6.24 -5.33 4.70
CA LEU A 22 5.51 -4.98 3.49
C LEU A 22 4.25 -4.22 3.90
N GLY A 23 4.02 -3.09 3.26
CA GLY A 23 2.77 -2.35 3.36
C GLY A 23 2.24 -2.00 1.99
N ALA A 24 0.99 -1.58 1.97
CA ALA A 24 0.38 -1.04 0.77
C ALA A 24 -0.63 0.03 1.11
N GLY A 25 -0.86 0.93 0.16
CA GLY A 25 -1.82 2.01 0.30
C GLY A 25 -2.40 2.45 -1.02
N ALA A 26 -3.43 3.28 -0.94
CA ALA A 26 -4.14 3.80 -2.09
C ALA A 26 -3.97 5.32 -2.22
N VAL A 27 -3.77 5.77 -3.46
CA VAL A 27 -3.91 7.16 -3.88
C VAL A 27 -5.27 7.29 -4.53
N VAL A 28 -6.28 7.51 -3.70
CA VAL A 28 -7.67 7.60 -4.14
C VAL A 28 -7.94 8.98 -4.71
N VAL A 29 -8.15 9.06 -6.01
CA VAL A 29 -8.38 10.32 -6.73
C VAL A 29 -9.86 10.50 -7.01
N TYR A 30 -10.39 11.68 -6.66
CA TYR A 30 -11.76 12.09 -6.97
C TYR A 30 -11.82 13.61 -7.14
N ASP A 31 -12.44 14.09 -8.21
CA ASP A 31 -12.60 15.53 -8.49
C ASP A 31 -11.28 16.34 -8.37
N ASN A 32 -10.20 15.80 -8.95
CA ASN A 32 -8.85 16.38 -8.89
C ASN A 32 -8.31 16.61 -7.46
N LYS A 33 -8.75 15.76 -6.53
CA LYS A 33 -8.30 15.73 -5.13
C LYS A 33 -7.87 14.31 -4.75
N VAL A 34 -7.06 14.20 -3.70
CA VAL A 34 -6.60 12.92 -3.15
C VAL A 34 -7.13 12.73 -1.74
N LEU A 35 -7.62 11.54 -1.43
CA LEU A 35 -7.99 11.17 -0.06
C LEU A 35 -6.75 11.09 0.82
N LEU A 36 -6.73 11.87 1.90
CA LEU A 36 -5.76 11.72 2.98
C LEU A 36 -6.49 11.44 4.29
N VAL A 37 -5.84 10.65 5.14
CA VAL A 37 -6.30 10.28 6.49
C VAL A 37 -5.31 10.77 7.54
N ARG A 38 -5.80 11.20 8.70
CA ARG A 38 -4.94 11.64 9.80
C ARG A 38 -4.79 10.52 10.83
N ASN A 39 -3.58 9.98 10.90
CA ASN A 39 -3.27 8.80 11.69
C ASN A 39 -3.28 9.09 13.20
N LEU A 40 -3.84 8.19 14.01
CA LEU A 40 -3.86 8.29 15.47
C LEU A 40 -2.66 7.64 16.17
N HIS A 41 -1.89 6.81 15.47
CA HIS A 41 -0.90 5.91 16.08
C HIS A 41 0.52 6.06 15.58
N GLY A 42 1.49 5.55 16.34
CA GLY A 42 2.87 5.40 15.90
C GLY A 42 3.61 6.72 15.63
N VAL A 43 4.68 6.62 14.83
CA VAL A 43 5.61 7.74 14.55
C VAL A 43 5.00 8.86 13.71
N THR A 44 3.87 8.60 13.04
CA THR A 44 3.15 9.55 12.20
C THR A 44 1.83 10.02 12.83
N ARG A 45 1.65 9.82 14.14
CA ARG A 45 0.48 10.31 14.87
C ARG A 45 0.25 11.81 14.61
N GLY A 46 -0.98 12.17 14.29
CA GLY A 46 -1.41 13.54 13.98
C GLY A 46 -1.10 14.01 12.56
N LYS A 47 -0.47 13.16 11.73
CA LYS A 47 -0.11 13.52 10.35
C LYS A 47 -1.12 12.98 9.34
N TYR A 48 -1.44 13.80 8.34
CA TYR A 48 -2.15 13.37 7.14
C TYR A 48 -1.22 12.53 6.26
N LEU A 49 -1.70 11.35 5.90
CA LEU A 49 -1.06 10.36 5.06
C LEU A 49 -2.05 9.80 4.05
N LEU A 50 -1.55 9.00 3.11
CA LEU A 50 -2.40 8.20 2.23
C LEU A 50 -2.95 7.01 3.04
N PRO A 51 -4.21 6.59 2.78
CA PRO A 51 -4.75 5.38 3.41
C PRO A 51 -3.84 4.19 3.13
N SER A 52 -3.35 3.54 4.19
CA SER A 52 -2.35 2.50 4.04
C SER A 52 -2.09 1.69 5.31
N GLY A 53 -1.68 0.45 5.14
CA GLY A 53 -1.27 -0.38 6.28
C GLY A 53 -0.42 -1.58 5.87
N ARG A 54 -0.31 -2.54 6.78
CA ARG A 54 0.58 -3.70 6.62
C ARG A 54 -0.10 -4.78 5.80
N VAL A 55 0.65 -5.39 4.90
CA VAL A 55 0.19 -6.57 4.17
C VAL A 55 0.05 -7.74 5.14
N LYS A 56 -1.14 -8.34 5.22
CA LYS A 56 -1.39 -9.51 6.07
C LYS A 56 -0.83 -10.79 5.42
N ALA A 57 -0.61 -11.83 6.23
CA ALA A 57 -0.14 -13.11 5.71
C ALA A 57 -1.15 -13.69 4.70
N GLY A 58 -0.69 -14.03 3.50
CA GLY A 58 -1.55 -14.56 2.42
C GLY A 58 -2.31 -13.49 1.63
N GLU A 59 -2.11 -12.20 1.92
CA GLU A 59 -2.77 -11.07 1.26
C GLU A 59 -1.86 -10.46 0.18
N LEU A 60 -2.42 -10.07 -0.96
CA LEU A 60 -1.71 -9.31 -1.98
C LEU A 60 -1.66 -7.81 -1.62
N PRO A 61 -0.62 -7.06 -2.04
CA PRO A 61 -0.53 -5.63 -1.74
C PRO A 61 -1.70 -4.79 -2.25
N ASP A 62 -2.25 -5.07 -3.43
CA ASP A 62 -3.42 -4.34 -3.95
C ASP A 62 -4.68 -4.62 -3.13
N VAL A 63 -4.87 -5.87 -2.70
CA VAL A 63 -5.96 -6.28 -1.80
C VAL A 63 -5.81 -5.57 -0.45
N THR A 64 -4.58 -5.48 0.06
CA THR A 64 -4.26 -4.72 1.27
C THR A 64 -4.67 -3.25 1.11
N ALA A 65 -4.32 -2.59 0.00
CA ALA A 65 -4.66 -1.19 -0.22
C ALA A 65 -6.18 -0.96 -0.24
N VAL A 66 -6.95 -1.86 -0.86
CA VAL A 66 -8.43 -1.81 -0.85
C VAL A 66 -8.98 -1.99 0.56
N ARG A 67 -8.49 -3.00 1.30
CA ARG A 67 -8.93 -3.28 2.67
C ARG A 67 -8.64 -2.13 3.61
N GLU A 68 -7.40 -1.65 3.66
CA GLU A 68 -6.96 -0.58 4.56
C GLU A 68 -7.74 0.72 4.27
N THR A 69 -7.96 1.04 3.00
CA THR A 69 -8.81 2.21 2.64
C THR A 69 -10.22 2.05 3.20
N PHE A 70 -10.83 0.87 3.10
CA PHE A 70 -12.16 0.62 3.63
C PHE A 70 -12.19 0.63 5.17
N GLU A 71 -11.22 -0.02 5.83
CA GLU A 71 -11.10 -0.05 7.29
C GLU A 71 -10.93 1.37 7.85
N GLU A 72 -10.05 2.19 7.29
CA GLU A 72 -9.78 3.55 7.77
C GLU A 72 -10.89 4.55 7.42
N THR A 73 -11.61 4.38 6.30
CA THR A 73 -12.43 5.46 5.72
C THR A 73 -13.86 5.08 5.32
N HIS A 74 -14.22 3.80 5.41
CA HIS A 74 -15.47 3.22 4.90
C HIS A 74 -15.71 3.37 3.38
N LEU A 75 -14.79 4.00 2.64
CA LEU A 75 -14.90 4.10 1.19
C LEU A 75 -14.48 2.81 0.51
N ARG A 76 -15.26 2.40 -0.49
CA ARG A 76 -14.90 1.34 -1.42
C ARG A 76 -14.22 1.95 -2.62
N ILE A 77 -13.11 1.35 -3.03
CA ILE A 77 -12.28 1.83 -4.14
C ILE A 77 -12.02 0.71 -5.15
N GLU A 78 -11.68 1.09 -6.37
CA GLU A 78 -11.16 0.20 -7.40
C GLU A 78 -9.76 0.64 -7.80
N ILE A 79 -8.83 -0.31 -7.89
CA ILE A 79 -7.44 -0.07 -8.25
C ILE A 79 -7.32 0.14 -9.77
N GLU A 80 -6.75 1.27 -10.17
CA GLU A 80 -6.39 1.56 -11.57
C GLU A 80 -5.05 0.93 -11.94
N GLY A 81 -4.09 0.98 -10.99
CA GLY A 81 -2.81 0.28 -11.14
C GLY A 81 -1.74 0.69 -10.14
N LEU A 82 -0.56 0.10 -10.26
CA LEU A 82 0.57 0.39 -9.40
C LEU A 82 1.20 1.73 -9.80
N LEU A 83 1.18 2.70 -8.88
CA LEU A 83 1.73 4.03 -9.10
C LEU A 83 3.22 4.11 -8.74
N GLY A 84 3.65 3.31 -7.75
CA GLY A 84 5.05 3.26 -7.36
C GLY A 84 5.29 2.49 -6.06
N VAL A 85 6.56 2.46 -5.64
CA VAL A 85 7.00 1.80 -4.41
C VAL A 85 7.80 2.78 -3.57
N ARG A 86 7.42 2.93 -2.31
CA ARG A 86 8.19 3.69 -1.31
C ARG A 86 9.09 2.73 -0.54
N LEU A 87 10.37 3.08 -0.43
CA LEU A 87 11.38 2.31 0.27
C LEU A 87 11.88 3.10 1.48
N TRP A 88 12.04 2.44 2.62
CA TRP A 88 12.63 3.05 3.82
C TRP A 88 13.42 2.01 4.61
N VAL A 89 14.61 2.37 5.08
CA VAL A 89 15.34 1.62 6.10
C VAL A 89 15.16 2.38 7.42
N MET A 90 14.52 1.72 8.38
CA MET A 90 14.27 2.23 9.73
C MET A 90 15.57 2.28 10.54
N ASP A 91 15.59 3.06 11.63
CA ASP A 91 16.79 3.24 12.47
C ASP A 91 17.28 1.92 13.10
N ASP A 92 16.39 0.94 13.29
CA ASP A 92 16.70 -0.40 13.78
C ASP A 92 17.19 -1.36 12.67
N GLY A 93 17.31 -0.88 11.43
CA GLY A 93 17.74 -1.64 10.26
C GLY A 93 16.61 -2.40 9.56
N GLU A 94 15.35 -2.27 9.99
CA GLU A 94 14.21 -2.88 9.29
C GLU A 94 13.98 -2.22 7.93
N HIS A 95 13.87 -3.02 6.87
CA HIS A 95 13.48 -2.55 5.55
C HIS A 95 11.96 -2.53 5.42
N ASN A 96 11.42 -1.42 4.96
CA ASN A 96 10.00 -1.20 4.79
C ASN A 96 9.71 -0.85 3.33
N TYR A 97 8.87 -1.67 2.68
CA TYR A 97 8.47 -1.51 1.27
C TYR A 97 6.97 -1.26 1.23
N PHE A 98 6.56 -0.10 0.73
CA PHE A 98 5.16 0.27 0.58
C PHE A 98 4.78 0.37 -0.89
N PHE A 99 3.85 -0.48 -1.31
CA PHE A 99 3.27 -0.45 -2.67
C PHE A 99 2.12 0.56 -2.69
N MET A 100 2.17 1.52 -3.60
CA MET A 100 1.18 2.59 -3.68
C MET A 100 0.40 2.45 -4.98
N PHE A 101 -0.91 2.23 -4.86
CA PHE A 101 -1.80 2.01 -5.98
C PHE A 101 -2.63 3.26 -6.26
N LYS A 102 -2.77 3.65 -7.52
CA LYS A 102 -3.76 4.66 -7.89
C LYS A 102 -5.13 4.00 -7.94
N ALA A 103 -6.13 4.70 -7.43
CA ALA A 103 -7.49 4.19 -7.33
C ALA A 103 -8.52 5.31 -7.47
N HIS A 104 -9.76 4.91 -7.75
CA HIS A 104 -10.92 5.80 -7.74
C HIS A 104 -12.03 5.21 -6.84
N PRO A 105 -12.88 6.05 -6.22
CA PRO A 105 -13.95 5.57 -5.37
C PRO A 105 -15.09 4.98 -6.19
N ILE A 106 -15.62 3.83 -5.74
CA ILE A 106 -16.80 3.17 -6.32
C ILE A 106 -18.03 3.25 -5.41
N SER A 107 -17.85 3.65 -4.14
CA SER A 107 -18.95 4.04 -3.26
C SER A 107 -19.19 5.56 -3.32
N PRO A 108 -20.41 6.04 -3.01
CA PRO A 108 -20.67 7.47 -2.84
C PRO A 108 -19.72 8.10 -1.82
N ILE A 109 -19.23 9.31 -2.11
CA ILE A 109 -18.36 10.07 -1.20
C ILE A 109 -19.06 10.39 0.13
N SER A 110 -20.40 10.41 0.16
CA SER A 110 -21.19 10.55 1.38
C SER A 110 -21.03 9.39 2.38
N GLU A 111 -20.46 8.25 1.95
CA GLU A 111 -20.09 7.14 2.84
C GLU A 111 -18.73 7.32 3.52
N LEU A 112 -17.96 8.34 3.13
CA LEU A 112 -16.65 8.63 3.74
C LEU A 112 -16.82 8.91 5.23
N TYR A 113 -16.25 8.03 6.05
CA TYR A 113 -16.28 8.13 7.49
C TYR A 113 -14.97 7.58 8.09
N PRO A 114 -14.17 8.40 8.79
CA PRO A 114 -12.95 7.92 9.42
C PRO A 114 -13.28 6.90 10.53
N ASP A 115 -12.58 5.77 10.57
CA ASP A 115 -12.65 4.88 11.74
C ASP A 115 -11.87 5.50 12.90
N PRO A 116 -12.55 5.94 13.99
CA PRO A 116 -11.90 6.62 15.11
C PRO A 116 -10.94 5.74 15.90
N GLN A 117 -10.87 4.43 15.62
CA GLN A 117 -9.86 3.55 16.19
C GLN A 117 -8.50 3.72 15.52
N GLU A 118 -8.44 4.19 14.27
CA GLU A 118 -7.21 4.24 13.47
C GLU A 118 -6.88 5.67 13.02
N VAL A 119 -7.90 6.42 12.59
CA VAL A 119 -7.76 7.76 12.02
C VAL A 119 -8.83 8.71 12.57
N ASP A 120 -8.49 9.97 12.80
CA ASP A 120 -9.43 10.95 13.38
C ASP A 120 -9.93 12.00 12.38
N ASP A 121 -9.42 11.97 11.15
CA ASP A 121 -9.94 12.75 10.02
C ASP A 121 -9.65 12.01 8.71
N ALA A 122 -10.57 12.13 7.75
CA ALA A 122 -10.44 11.58 6.41
C ALA A 122 -11.17 12.48 5.43
N ARG A 123 -10.46 13.07 4.47
CA ARG A 123 -11.05 13.99 3.48
C ARG A 123 -10.20 14.10 2.23
N PHE A 124 -10.81 14.63 1.18
CA PHE A 124 -10.15 14.88 -0.11
C PHE A 124 -9.43 16.23 -0.10
N PHE A 125 -8.14 16.22 -0.41
CA PHE A 125 -7.27 17.40 -0.51
C PHE A 125 -6.95 17.71 -1.97
N SER A 126 -7.19 18.95 -2.38
CA SER A 126 -6.66 19.49 -3.62
C SER A 126 -5.15 19.70 -3.52
N ARG A 127 -4.51 19.99 -4.66
CA ARG A 127 -3.10 20.42 -4.69
C ARG A 127 -2.86 21.61 -3.75
N ALA A 128 -3.72 22.62 -3.78
CA ALA A 128 -3.60 23.80 -2.93
C ALA A 128 -3.77 23.47 -1.44
N ASP A 129 -4.70 22.56 -1.10
CA ASP A 129 -4.87 22.11 0.29
C ASP A 129 -3.61 21.39 0.80
N MET A 130 -2.97 20.56 -0.04
CA MET A 130 -1.73 19.87 0.29
C MET A 130 -0.54 20.83 0.42
N GLU A 131 -0.46 21.87 -0.42
CA GLU A 131 0.58 22.90 -0.35
C GLU A 131 0.46 23.77 0.91
N ALA A 132 -0.74 23.87 1.49
CA ALA A 132 -0.99 24.60 2.72
C ALA A 132 -0.61 23.81 3.99
N LEU A 133 -0.41 22.48 3.90
CA LEU A 133 0.00 21.66 5.03
C LEU A 133 1.45 21.94 5.44
N ASN A 134 1.67 22.08 6.73
CA ASN A 134 3.02 22.24 7.27
C ASN A 134 3.68 20.87 7.59
N PRO A 135 5.01 20.82 7.83
CA PRO A 135 5.73 19.57 8.11
C PRO A 135 5.30 18.82 9.38
N GLU A 136 4.61 19.48 10.31
CA GLU A 136 4.03 18.84 11.51
C GLU A 136 2.71 18.14 11.18
N GLU A 137 1.94 18.68 10.22
CA GLU A 137 0.63 18.17 9.80
C GLU A 137 0.70 17.01 8.79
N THR A 138 1.85 16.80 8.15
CA THR A 138 1.99 15.73 7.14
C THR A 138 3.42 15.19 7.06
N TRP A 139 3.63 14.26 6.14
CA TRP A 139 4.93 13.72 5.78
C TRP A 139 5.20 13.97 4.30
N SER A 140 6.35 14.57 3.99
CA SER A 140 6.67 15.03 2.63
C SER A 140 6.66 13.91 1.59
N GLY A 141 7.03 12.68 1.96
CA GLY A 141 6.97 11.55 1.04
C GLY A 141 5.54 11.10 0.72
N ALA A 142 4.57 11.29 1.63
CA ALA A 142 3.16 11.02 1.34
C ALA A 142 2.64 12.03 0.33
N LEU A 143 2.97 13.32 0.51
CA LEU A 143 2.60 14.36 -0.45
C LEU A 143 3.23 14.13 -1.83
N ALA A 144 4.49 13.71 -1.91
CA ALA A 144 5.14 13.42 -3.18
C ALA A 144 4.38 12.35 -3.99
N ILE A 145 3.87 11.32 -3.32
CA ILE A 145 3.09 10.24 -3.93
C ILE A 145 1.69 10.74 -4.30
N ALA A 146 1.05 11.53 -3.42
CA ALA A 146 -0.25 12.14 -3.69
C ALA A 146 -0.20 13.10 -4.92
N TYR A 147 0.84 13.93 -5.03
CA TYR A 147 1.05 14.78 -6.20
C TYR A 147 1.20 13.99 -7.49
N LYS A 148 1.90 12.85 -7.45
CA LYS A 148 1.99 11.94 -8.61
C LYS A 148 0.62 11.34 -8.97
N GLY A 149 -0.24 11.06 -7.99
CA GLY A 149 -1.60 10.57 -8.25
C GLY A 149 -2.48 11.58 -8.99
N LEU A 150 -2.33 12.87 -8.67
CA LEU A 150 -3.05 13.97 -9.34
C LEU A 150 -2.52 14.31 -10.74
N ASP A 151 -1.29 13.92 -11.04
CA ASP A 151 -0.71 14.14 -12.36
C ASP A 151 -1.42 13.26 -13.39
N GLN A 152 -2.03 13.90 -14.38
CA GLN A 152 -2.77 13.25 -15.47
C GLN A 152 -1.84 12.51 -16.43
N GLU A 153 -0.56 12.90 -16.48
CA GLU A 153 0.46 12.28 -17.33
C GLU A 153 1.27 11.22 -16.59
N ALA A 154 0.99 11.00 -15.29
CA ALA A 154 1.71 10.00 -14.51
C ALA A 154 1.44 8.59 -15.06
N LEU A 155 2.52 7.89 -15.37
CA LEU A 155 2.47 6.47 -15.69
C LEU A 155 1.98 5.68 -14.46
N VAL A 156 0.98 4.87 -14.71
CA VAL A 156 0.44 3.87 -13.80
C VAL A 156 0.62 2.52 -14.48
N TRP A 157 1.17 1.55 -13.77
CA TRP A 157 1.34 0.20 -14.30
C TRP A 157 0.05 -0.60 -14.10
N PRO A 158 -0.73 -0.91 -15.16
CA PRO A 158 -1.91 -1.75 -15.07
C PRO A 158 -1.59 -3.21 -14.69
N ASN A 159 -2.62 -3.91 -14.21
CA ASN A 159 -2.51 -5.34 -13.94
C ASN A 159 -2.62 -6.15 -15.24
N HIS A 160 -1.55 -6.86 -15.57
CA HIS A 160 -1.42 -7.78 -16.68
C HIS A 160 -1.33 -9.24 -16.21
N ALA A 161 -2.07 -9.61 -15.15
CA ALA A 161 -2.12 -10.98 -14.66
C ALA A 161 -2.23 -11.98 -15.83
N HIS A 162 -3.22 -11.86 -16.72
CA HIS A 162 -3.39 -12.72 -17.91
C HIS A 162 -2.15 -13.05 -18.79
N LEU A 163 -1.01 -12.36 -18.66
CA LEU A 163 0.25 -12.74 -19.33
C LEU A 163 0.91 -14.01 -18.74
N SER A 164 0.51 -14.46 -17.55
CA SER A 164 1.14 -15.59 -16.85
C SER A 164 0.25 -16.82 -16.69
N ASN A 165 -0.63 -17.07 -17.66
CA ASN A 165 -1.58 -18.19 -17.69
C ASN A 165 -0.93 -19.60 -17.60
N SER A 166 0.39 -19.68 -17.52
CA SER A 166 1.18 -20.91 -17.38
C SER A 166 2.15 -20.89 -16.18
N SER A 167 1.97 -19.97 -15.21
CA SER A 167 2.87 -19.84 -14.05
C SER A 167 2.72 -20.94 -13.00
N GLY A 168 1.70 -21.78 -13.09
CA GLY A 168 1.43 -22.84 -12.12
C GLY A 168 0.84 -22.34 -10.79
N VAL A 169 0.52 -21.05 -10.68
CA VAL A 169 -0.29 -20.48 -9.60
C VAL A 169 -1.69 -20.27 -10.15
N GLU A 170 -2.62 -21.14 -9.77
CA GLU A 170 -4.03 -21.04 -10.16
C GLU A 170 -4.73 -20.03 -9.26
N GLY A 171 -5.41 -19.04 -9.85
CA GLY A 171 -6.25 -18.06 -9.14
C GLY A 171 -5.74 -16.62 -9.19
N ASP A 172 -6.59 -15.70 -9.64
CA ASP A 172 -6.35 -14.25 -9.67
C ASP A 172 -6.37 -13.62 -8.27
N ASP A 173 -6.31 -14.39 -7.20
CA ASP A 173 -6.24 -13.96 -5.81
C ASP A 173 -4.84 -14.14 -5.21
N HIS A 174 -3.96 -14.88 -5.88
CA HIS A 174 -2.64 -15.23 -5.37
C HIS A 174 -1.46 -14.59 -6.11
N TRP A 175 -1.69 -13.85 -7.19
CA TRP A 175 -0.61 -13.21 -7.95
C TRP A 175 -1.08 -12.00 -8.78
N ARG A 176 -0.15 -11.11 -9.10
CA ARG A 176 -0.34 -9.93 -9.97
C ARG A 176 0.88 -9.75 -10.85
N ILE A 177 0.70 -9.11 -12.01
CA ILE A 177 1.80 -8.56 -12.77
C ILE A 177 1.45 -7.10 -13.07
N TRP A 178 2.27 -6.16 -12.60
CA TRP A 178 2.09 -4.73 -12.89
C TRP A 178 3.19 -4.30 -13.86
N LEU A 179 2.82 -3.87 -15.08
CA LEU A 179 3.74 -3.45 -16.16
C LEU A 179 3.33 -2.12 -16.78
#